data_AF-A0A2D6ARE4-F1
#
_entry.id   AF-A0A2D6ARE4-F1
#
_cell.length_a   1.000
_cell.length_b   1.000
_cell.length_c   1.000
_cell.angle_alpha   90.00
_cell.angle_beta   90.00
_cell.angle_gamma   90.00
#
_symmetry.space_group_name_H-M   'P 1'
#
loop_
_entity.id
_entity.type
_entity.pdbx_description
1 polymer ?
#
loop_
_entity_poly.entity_id
_entity_poly.type
_entity_poly.pdbx_seq_one_letter_code
_entity_poly.pdbx_strand_id
1 'polypeptide(L)'
;MSYNLKKRTMKYIYLLGFVLFLSCGQNAKEKQTTTTDSVAVQKDSTTQEATDMVVEETATSPTFEKSIASTEVRSLPQMEITSFDSFIEAEDYKHVDAKALKLEQIYPDFNTVGYNYKAIASYRIQLSTDFHTVVVTIRKGDHEMESILINYSPEGTILAHQVVAYDEIAEGLSRTMSRISQEKLSVHHIYWDTSKEIEETVYRLLPDGTFEKIWSGTINDSIDEFVLIDTALIDLELNWVQIKTNLIATMEHPYNIDETIIVIPEIVDEAEQYFELNTHIVLTDSRLAEVSHRFFESAASNQWVSDAVELDEIRIDPDLYQISFDKEAYGIRVSYTGMSRANPYEHETLSLFMKFGNELKKVLDNYPVRNYGGEWNTDCEGEFELQEKTLSIDSTKHLSFYNLIINNQITATTNYVDSQGDCDYDEEVTNESLMLIYNGNTYEHEE
;
A
#
# COMPACT_ATOMS: atom_id res chain seq x y z
N MET A 1 -51.48 -8.42 2.80
CA MET A 1 -51.45 -9.30 1.61
C MET A 1 -50.20 -10.16 1.75
N SER A 2 -50.35 -11.46 2.05
CA SER A 2 -49.22 -12.30 2.51
C SER A 2 -48.61 -13.08 1.35
N TYR A 3 -47.32 -12.87 1.07
CA TYR A 3 -46.56 -13.63 0.10
C TYR A 3 -45.69 -14.68 0.79
N ASN A 4 -46.02 -15.95 0.55
CA ASN A 4 -45.14 -17.07 0.87
C ASN A 4 -44.04 -17.17 -0.20
N LEU A 5 -42.77 -17.21 0.20
CA LEU A 5 -41.72 -17.83 -0.62
C LEU A 5 -41.10 -19.04 0.08
N LYS A 6 -40.83 -20.05 -0.75
CA LYS A 6 -40.76 -21.46 -0.35
C LYS A 6 -39.29 -21.89 -0.29
N LYS A 7 -38.71 -21.93 0.92
CA LYS A 7 -37.30 -22.29 1.15
C LYS A 7 -37.03 -23.71 0.62
N ARG A 8 -36.22 -23.84 -0.44
CA ARG A 8 -35.92 -25.11 -1.13
C ARG A 8 -34.56 -25.63 -0.68
N THR A 9 -34.54 -26.56 0.27
CA THR A 9 -33.31 -27.21 0.74
C THR A 9 -32.83 -28.27 -0.24
N MET A 10 -31.65 -28.08 -0.83
CA MET A 10 -30.90 -29.16 -1.48
C MET A 10 -30.09 -29.91 -0.43
N LYS A 11 -30.17 -31.24 -0.43
CA LYS A 11 -29.27 -32.12 0.32
C LYS A 11 -28.22 -32.66 -0.64
N TYR A 12 -26.96 -32.32 -0.42
CA TYR A 12 -25.83 -32.98 -1.08
C TYR A 12 -25.48 -34.25 -0.30
N ILE A 13 -25.41 -35.38 -1.00
CA ILE A 13 -25.00 -36.68 -0.45
C ILE A 13 -23.60 -36.95 -0.99
N TYR A 14 -22.58 -36.80 -0.14
CA TYR A 14 -21.21 -37.16 -0.50
C TYR A 14 -21.03 -38.68 -0.40
N LEU A 15 -20.71 -39.32 -1.53
CA LEU A 15 -20.45 -40.75 -1.61
C LEU A 15 -18.96 -41.01 -1.34
N LEU A 16 -18.63 -41.50 -0.14
CA LEU A 16 -17.24 -41.75 0.25
C LEU A 16 -16.68 -43.00 -0.46
N GLY A 17 -15.81 -42.80 -1.46
CA GLY A 17 -15.18 -43.87 -2.23
C GLY A 17 -13.95 -44.47 -1.53
N PHE A 18 -14.13 -45.57 -0.80
CA PHE A 18 -13.04 -46.26 -0.09
C PHE A 18 -12.28 -47.21 -1.04
N VAL A 19 -11.07 -46.84 -1.48
CA VAL A 19 -10.22 -47.69 -2.34
C VAL A 19 -9.16 -48.40 -1.52
N LEU A 20 -9.39 -49.69 -1.26
CA LEU A 20 -8.42 -50.62 -0.69
C LEU A 20 -7.53 -51.21 -1.79
N PHE A 21 -6.21 -50.96 -1.73
CA PHE A 21 -5.23 -51.76 -2.45
C PHE A 21 -4.52 -52.73 -1.50
N LEU A 22 -4.86 -54.00 -1.63
CA LEU A 22 -4.15 -55.11 -0.98
C LEU A 22 -3.03 -55.62 -1.89
N SER A 23 -1.81 -55.58 -1.34
CA SER A 23 -0.72 -56.55 -1.46
C SER A 23 -0.72 -57.56 -2.61
N CYS A 24 0.39 -57.59 -3.35
CA CYS A 24 1.17 -58.84 -3.45
C CYS A 24 2.63 -58.53 -3.88
N GLY A 25 3.61 -59.04 -3.14
CA GLY A 25 5.02 -58.99 -3.52
C GLY A 25 5.58 -60.38 -3.76
N GLN A 26 6.68 -60.48 -4.52
CA GLN A 26 7.53 -61.67 -4.54
C GLN A 26 8.98 -61.30 -4.88
N ASN A 27 9.90 -61.65 -3.97
CA ASN A 27 11.34 -61.58 -4.19
C ASN A 27 11.82 -62.83 -4.94
N ALA A 28 12.83 -62.67 -5.81
CA ALA A 28 13.65 -63.78 -6.30
C ALA A 28 15.13 -63.42 -6.13
N LYS A 29 15.91 -64.35 -5.57
CA LYS A 29 17.32 -64.16 -5.20
C LYS A 29 18.28 -64.63 -6.30
N GLU A 30 19.32 -63.82 -6.52
CA GLU A 30 20.74 -64.20 -6.44
C GLU A 30 21.30 -65.29 -7.38
N LYS A 31 22.35 -64.93 -8.13
CA LYS A 31 23.43 -65.86 -8.48
C LYS A 31 24.78 -65.17 -8.58
N GLN A 32 25.76 -65.74 -7.89
CA GLN A 32 27.20 -65.41 -7.94
C GLN A 32 27.79 -65.86 -9.31
N THR A 33 29.06 -65.63 -9.71
CA THR A 33 30.31 -65.54 -8.92
C THR A 33 31.49 -65.02 -9.77
N THR A 34 32.53 -64.42 -9.13
CA THR A 34 34.00 -64.44 -9.50
C THR A 34 34.46 -63.90 -10.87
N THR A 35 35.64 -63.29 -11.08
CA THR A 35 36.78 -62.82 -10.23
C THR A 35 37.66 -61.91 -11.10
N THR A 36 38.47 -61.02 -10.52
CA THR A 36 39.94 -60.94 -10.74
C THR A 36 40.55 -59.96 -9.74
N ASP A 37 41.46 -60.44 -8.89
CA ASP A 37 42.40 -59.62 -8.12
C ASP A 37 43.81 -59.83 -8.68
N SER A 38 44.58 -58.74 -8.85
CA SER A 38 46.05 -58.79 -8.74
C SER A 38 46.67 -57.39 -8.52
N VAL A 39 47.11 -57.15 -7.29
CA VAL A 39 48.12 -56.15 -6.87
C VAL A 39 49.50 -56.59 -7.45
N ALA A 40 50.58 -55.81 -7.62
CA ALA A 40 51.02 -54.53 -7.06
C ALA A 40 52.20 -53.94 -7.86
N VAL A 41 52.68 -52.72 -7.52
CA VAL A 41 54.06 -52.46 -7.04
C VAL A 41 54.23 -50.98 -6.59
N GLN A 42 54.97 -50.76 -5.51
CA GLN A 42 55.27 -49.45 -4.87
C GLN A 42 56.33 -48.64 -5.66
N LYS A 43 56.83 -47.43 -5.32
CA LYS A 43 57.17 -46.73 -4.04
C LYS A 43 57.58 -45.25 -4.42
N ASP A 44 57.91 -44.25 -3.57
CA ASP A 44 58.03 -44.06 -2.10
C ASP A 44 58.07 -42.54 -1.76
N SER A 45 57.65 -42.13 -0.54
CA SER A 45 58.03 -40.85 0.16
C SER A 45 57.66 -39.47 -0.49
N THR A 46 57.46 -38.34 0.21
CA THR A 46 57.66 -37.98 1.64
C THR A 46 56.67 -36.88 2.09
N THR A 47 56.48 -36.76 3.41
CA THR A 47 55.67 -35.77 4.15
C THR A 47 56.00 -34.29 3.88
N GLN A 48 55.00 -33.41 3.94
CA GLN A 48 55.18 -32.00 4.28
C GLN A 48 53.97 -31.46 5.07
N GLU A 49 54.18 -31.13 6.34
CA GLU A 49 53.34 -30.18 7.08
C GLU A 49 53.84 -28.77 6.77
N ALA A 50 52.95 -27.84 6.41
CA ALA A 50 53.18 -26.40 6.54
C ALA A 50 51.86 -25.61 6.43
N THR A 51 51.36 -25.19 7.59
CA THR A 51 50.61 -23.93 7.84
C THR A 51 49.42 -23.56 6.95
N ASP A 52 48.24 -23.48 7.60
CA ASP A 52 47.13 -22.63 7.17
C ASP A 52 47.59 -21.21 6.81
N MET A 53 47.12 -20.73 5.66
CA MET A 53 46.76 -19.32 5.50
C MET A 53 45.32 -19.30 5.01
N VAL A 54 44.40 -18.94 5.92
CA VAL A 54 43.05 -18.56 5.55
C VAL A 54 43.15 -17.30 4.71
N VAL A 55 42.86 -17.44 3.42
CA VAL A 55 42.53 -16.32 2.54
C VAL A 55 41.02 -16.37 2.35
N GLU A 56 40.32 -15.37 2.88
CA GLU A 56 38.94 -15.12 2.49
C GLU A 56 38.94 -14.70 1.02
N GLU A 57 38.59 -15.63 0.12
CA GLU A 57 38.36 -15.30 -1.29
C GLU A 57 37.01 -14.58 -1.44
N THR A 58 37.05 -13.25 -1.35
CA THR A 58 36.03 -12.35 -1.88
C THR A 58 36.08 -12.32 -3.42
N ALA A 59 35.96 -13.48 -4.04
CA ALA A 59 35.85 -13.63 -5.48
C ALA A 59 34.36 -13.65 -5.88
N THR A 60 33.93 -12.70 -6.72
CA THR A 60 32.64 -12.81 -7.42
C THR A 60 32.62 -14.14 -8.17
N SER A 61 31.70 -15.04 -7.81
CA SER A 61 31.50 -16.22 -8.64
C SER A 61 30.96 -15.74 -9.99
N PRO A 62 31.59 -16.10 -11.13
CA PRO A 62 31.13 -15.68 -12.47
C PRO A 62 29.78 -16.31 -12.88
N THR A 63 29.11 -17.00 -11.95
CA THR A 63 27.70 -17.42 -12.01
C THR A 63 26.74 -16.36 -11.44
N PHE A 64 27.12 -15.66 -10.35
CA PHE A 64 26.28 -14.66 -9.70
C PHE A 64 26.09 -13.42 -10.58
N GLU A 65 27.19 -12.81 -11.06
CA GLU A 65 27.14 -11.65 -11.96
C GLU A 65 26.28 -11.93 -13.20
N LYS A 66 26.36 -13.16 -13.75
CA LYS A 66 25.55 -13.58 -14.91
C LYS A 66 24.08 -13.77 -14.55
N SER A 67 23.78 -14.38 -13.40
CA SER A 67 22.41 -14.50 -12.90
C SER A 67 21.79 -13.11 -12.79
N ILE A 68 22.44 -12.20 -12.04
CA ILE A 68 22.05 -10.80 -11.86
C ILE A 68 21.86 -10.06 -13.19
N ALA A 69 22.79 -10.22 -14.15
CA ALA A 69 22.69 -9.58 -15.46
C ALA A 69 21.58 -10.15 -16.37
N SER A 70 21.18 -11.41 -16.16
CA SER A 70 20.12 -12.08 -16.91
C SER A 70 18.71 -11.92 -16.30
N THR A 71 18.62 -11.54 -15.02
CA THR A 71 17.36 -11.36 -14.32
C THR A 71 16.67 -10.06 -14.76
N GLU A 72 15.38 -10.18 -15.08
CA GLU A 72 14.48 -9.10 -15.49
C GLU A 72 14.39 -8.00 -14.42
N VAL A 73 14.42 -6.72 -14.82
CA VAL A 73 14.34 -5.58 -13.89
C VAL A 73 12.92 -5.01 -13.90
N ARG A 74 12.34 -4.78 -12.71
CA ARG A 74 11.08 -4.06 -12.53
C ARG A 74 11.32 -2.66 -11.97
N SER A 75 10.38 -1.75 -12.24
CA SER A 75 10.36 -0.39 -11.72
C SER A 75 9.89 -0.33 -10.27
N LEU A 76 10.25 0.74 -9.58
CA LEU A 76 9.63 1.15 -8.32
C LEU A 76 8.47 2.12 -8.58
N PRO A 77 7.50 2.21 -7.65
CA PRO A 77 7.26 1.26 -6.56
C PRO A 77 6.73 -0.08 -7.11
N GLN A 78 7.09 -1.18 -6.46
CA GLN A 78 6.71 -2.54 -6.88
C GLN A 78 5.75 -3.17 -5.87
N MET A 79 4.57 -3.55 -6.35
CA MET A 79 3.65 -4.39 -5.58
C MET A 79 4.05 -5.86 -5.70
N GLU A 80 4.24 -6.53 -4.57
CA GLU A 80 4.56 -7.95 -4.49
C GLU A 80 3.37 -8.67 -3.86
N ILE A 81 2.46 -9.11 -4.72
CA ILE A 81 1.16 -9.72 -4.38
C ILE A 81 1.07 -11.19 -4.82
N THR A 82 2.20 -11.79 -5.20
CA THR A 82 2.29 -13.10 -5.85
C THR A 82 1.61 -14.21 -5.03
N SER A 83 0.75 -14.96 -5.72
CA SER A 83 -0.10 -16.04 -5.19
C SER A 83 -0.07 -17.23 -6.15
N PHE A 84 -0.66 -18.38 -5.78
CA PHE A 84 -0.75 -19.54 -6.67
C PHE A 84 -1.46 -19.19 -8.00
N ASP A 85 -2.40 -18.24 -8.00
CA ASP A 85 -3.05 -17.71 -9.22
C ASP A 85 -2.08 -16.96 -10.16
N SER A 86 -0.88 -16.61 -9.70
CA SER A 86 0.17 -16.00 -10.53
C SER A 86 0.92 -17.00 -11.43
N PHE A 87 0.69 -18.31 -11.23
CA PHE A 87 1.35 -19.40 -11.97
C PHE A 87 0.35 -20.51 -12.28
N ILE A 88 -0.47 -20.30 -13.32
CA ILE A 88 -1.56 -21.21 -13.69
C ILE A 88 -1.01 -22.36 -14.54
N GLU A 89 -0.06 -22.08 -15.43
CA GLU A 89 0.50 -23.03 -16.39
C GLU A 89 1.94 -23.40 -16.04
N ALA A 90 2.41 -24.57 -16.49
CA ALA A 90 3.75 -25.06 -16.17
C ALA A 90 4.87 -24.19 -16.78
N GLU A 91 4.55 -23.50 -17.88
CA GLU A 91 5.41 -22.56 -18.60
C GLU A 91 5.62 -21.23 -17.87
N ASP A 92 4.79 -20.90 -16.87
CA ASP A 92 4.94 -19.67 -16.06
C ASP A 92 6.18 -19.75 -15.16
N TYR A 93 6.69 -20.96 -14.89
CA TYR A 93 7.91 -21.19 -14.12
C TYR A 93 9.17 -20.88 -14.94
N LYS A 94 9.83 -19.77 -14.59
CA LYS A 94 11.15 -19.37 -15.09
C LYS A 94 12.26 -20.13 -14.34
N HIS A 95 13.34 -20.48 -15.04
CA HIS A 95 14.52 -21.06 -14.39
C HIS A 95 15.26 -20.02 -13.55
N VAL A 96 15.52 -20.34 -12.28
CA VAL A 96 16.34 -19.54 -11.36
C VAL A 96 17.55 -20.36 -10.91
N ASP A 97 18.77 -19.81 -11.04
CA ASP A 97 19.99 -20.44 -10.52
C ASP A 97 20.09 -20.22 -9.00
N ALA A 98 19.42 -21.10 -8.26
CA ALA A 98 19.38 -21.09 -6.80
C ALA A 98 20.77 -21.09 -6.15
N LYS A 99 21.75 -21.76 -6.78
CA LYS A 99 23.12 -21.84 -6.28
C LYS A 99 23.89 -20.55 -6.53
N ALA A 100 23.72 -19.91 -7.69
CA ALA A 100 24.30 -18.60 -7.94
C ALA A 100 23.76 -17.55 -6.95
N LEU A 101 22.48 -17.64 -6.60
CA LEU A 101 21.81 -16.79 -5.61
C LEU A 101 21.97 -17.25 -4.14
N LYS A 102 22.74 -18.32 -3.89
CA LYS A 102 23.03 -18.87 -2.55
C LYS A 102 21.77 -19.17 -1.71
N LEU A 103 20.66 -19.57 -2.34
CA LEU A 103 19.36 -19.75 -1.67
C LEU A 103 19.41 -20.81 -0.57
N GLU A 104 20.34 -21.76 -0.63
CA GLU A 104 20.60 -22.74 0.43
C GLU A 104 21.00 -22.12 1.78
N GLN A 105 21.42 -20.86 1.82
CA GLN A 105 21.74 -20.14 3.07
C GLN A 105 20.48 -19.64 3.78
N ILE A 106 19.41 -19.35 3.03
CA ILE A 106 18.12 -18.91 3.57
C ILE A 106 17.18 -20.11 3.79
N TYR A 107 17.26 -21.10 2.89
CA TYR A 107 16.50 -22.34 2.94
C TYR A 107 17.46 -23.53 3.10
N PRO A 108 17.85 -23.91 4.33
CA PRO A 108 18.74 -25.05 4.57
C PRO A 108 18.23 -26.36 3.93
N ASP A 109 16.90 -26.53 3.87
CA ASP A 109 16.24 -27.71 3.31
C ASP A 109 15.99 -27.64 1.79
N PHE A 110 16.53 -26.64 1.07
CA PHE A 110 16.28 -26.46 -0.37
C PHE A 110 16.59 -27.70 -1.21
N ASN A 111 17.63 -28.46 -0.82
CA ASN A 111 18.03 -29.70 -1.48
C ASN A 111 17.65 -30.97 -0.69
N THR A 112 16.88 -30.84 0.41
CA THR A 112 16.46 -31.96 1.27
C THR A 112 15.30 -32.72 0.60
N VAL A 113 15.48 -34.03 0.44
CA VAL A 113 14.47 -34.92 -0.14
C VAL A 113 13.19 -34.88 0.71
N GLY A 114 12.06 -34.53 0.08
CA GLY A 114 10.74 -34.46 0.72
C GLY A 114 10.19 -33.04 0.86
N TYR A 115 11.05 -32.02 0.95
CA TYR A 115 10.63 -30.61 1.03
C TYR A 115 10.27 -30.02 -0.35
N ASN A 116 10.93 -30.50 -1.41
CA ASN A 116 10.63 -30.19 -2.81
C ASN A 116 10.61 -28.69 -3.15
N TYR A 117 11.44 -27.89 -2.49
CA TYR A 117 11.55 -26.44 -2.75
C TYR A 117 12.02 -26.17 -4.18
N LYS A 118 11.43 -25.16 -4.82
CA LYS A 118 11.79 -24.73 -6.19
C LYS A 118 11.74 -23.22 -6.27
N ALA A 119 12.84 -22.60 -6.70
CA ALA A 119 12.84 -21.23 -7.18
C ALA A 119 12.25 -21.22 -8.61
N ILE A 120 11.10 -20.57 -8.77
CA ILE A 120 10.24 -20.64 -9.98
C ILE A 120 10.09 -19.30 -10.71
N ALA A 121 10.48 -18.20 -10.08
CA ALA A 121 10.59 -16.89 -10.72
C ALA A 121 11.62 -16.04 -9.98
N SER A 122 12.21 -15.09 -10.69
CA SER A 122 12.95 -14.00 -10.06
C SER A 122 12.89 -12.74 -10.90
N TYR A 123 13.02 -11.59 -10.23
CA TYR A 123 13.21 -10.29 -10.84
C TYR A 123 14.09 -9.42 -9.95
N ARG A 124 14.60 -8.31 -10.49
CA ARG A 124 15.45 -7.34 -9.81
C ARG A 124 14.72 -6.02 -9.62
N ILE A 125 15.06 -5.34 -8.53
CA ILE A 125 14.64 -3.97 -8.23
C ILE A 125 15.91 -3.13 -8.01
N GLN A 126 15.89 -1.86 -8.38
CA GLN A 126 17.03 -0.95 -8.27
C GLN A 126 16.92 -0.06 -7.00
N LEU A 127 17.00 -0.67 -5.82
CA LEU A 127 16.90 0.05 -4.54
C LEU A 127 18.16 0.85 -4.17
N SER A 128 19.35 0.37 -4.53
CA SER A 128 20.62 1.06 -4.27
C SER A 128 21.66 0.76 -5.35
N THR A 129 22.61 1.67 -5.59
CA THR A 129 23.80 1.41 -6.42
C THR A 129 24.81 0.49 -5.74
N ASP A 130 24.74 0.38 -4.41
CA ASP A 130 25.81 -0.18 -3.58
C ASP A 130 25.59 -1.67 -3.28
N PHE A 131 24.38 -2.18 -3.55
CA PHE A 131 24.00 -3.58 -3.44
C PHE A 131 23.02 -3.99 -4.56
N HIS A 132 22.79 -5.28 -4.72
CA HIS A 132 21.82 -5.83 -5.66
C HIS A 132 20.59 -6.37 -4.92
N THR A 133 19.40 -5.91 -5.29
CA THR A 133 18.14 -6.49 -4.80
C THR A 133 17.56 -7.45 -5.83
N VAL A 134 17.24 -8.66 -5.38
CA VAL A 134 16.54 -9.68 -6.15
C VAL A 134 15.32 -10.14 -5.35
N VAL A 135 14.15 -10.16 -5.98
CA VAL A 135 12.98 -10.89 -5.46
C VAL A 135 12.96 -12.26 -6.13
N VAL A 136 12.82 -13.32 -5.35
CA VAL A 136 12.76 -14.70 -5.83
C VAL A 136 11.49 -15.36 -5.30
N THR A 137 10.69 -15.95 -6.18
CA THR A 137 9.52 -16.75 -5.78
C THR A 137 9.91 -18.21 -5.61
N ILE A 138 9.67 -18.74 -4.41
CA ILE A 138 9.94 -20.09 -3.96
C ILE A 138 8.62 -20.81 -3.75
N ARG A 139 8.39 -21.89 -4.51
CA ARG A 139 7.34 -22.86 -4.20
C ARG A 139 7.86 -23.84 -3.16
N LYS A 140 7.13 -23.98 -2.05
CA LYS A 140 7.46 -24.83 -0.89
C LYS A 140 6.50 -26.04 -0.87
N GLY A 141 6.95 -27.12 -1.51
CA GLY A 141 6.11 -28.31 -1.70
C GLY A 141 4.94 -28.03 -2.66
N ASP A 142 3.73 -28.41 -2.24
CA ASP A 142 2.52 -28.35 -3.08
C ASP A 142 1.44 -27.37 -2.59
N HIS A 143 1.60 -26.79 -1.39
CA HIS A 143 0.56 -25.99 -0.72
C HIS A 143 1.02 -24.63 -0.21
N GLU A 144 2.33 -24.36 -0.20
CA GLU A 144 2.89 -23.07 0.21
C GLU A 144 3.72 -22.47 -0.94
N MET A 145 3.67 -21.15 -1.07
CA MET A 145 4.55 -20.39 -1.94
C MET A 145 4.88 -19.05 -1.29
N GLU A 146 6.10 -18.56 -1.49
CA GLU A 146 6.52 -17.25 -1.00
C GLU A 146 7.42 -16.53 -1.99
N SER A 147 7.31 -15.20 -2.06
CA SER A 147 8.34 -14.35 -2.65
C SER A 147 9.21 -13.79 -1.54
N ILE A 148 10.51 -13.91 -1.72
CA ILE A 148 11.52 -13.38 -0.80
C ILE A 148 12.36 -12.32 -1.50
N LEU A 149 12.46 -11.14 -0.89
CA LEU A 149 13.33 -10.06 -1.31
C LEU A 149 14.68 -10.26 -0.61
N ILE A 150 15.75 -10.29 -1.37
CA ILE A 150 17.11 -10.53 -0.89
C ILE A 150 18.02 -9.40 -1.40
N ASN A 151 18.73 -8.77 -0.47
CA ASN A 151 19.80 -7.81 -0.77
C ASN A 151 21.14 -8.52 -0.72
N TYR A 152 21.95 -8.31 -1.76
CA TYR A 152 23.27 -8.89 -1.93
C TYR A 152 24.34 -7.80 -2.07
N SER A 153 25.52 -8.00 -1.48
CA SER A 153 26.70 -7.20 -1.81
C SER A 153 27.02 -7.31 -3.31
N PRO A 154 27.83 -6.40 -3.89
CA PRO A 154 28.28 -6.52 -5.27
C PRO A 154 28.94 -7.88 -5.59
N GLU A 155 29.55 -8.50 -4.58
CA GLU A 155 30.20 -9.82 -4.64
C GLU A 155 29.22 -11.01 -4.54
N GLY A 156 27.94 -10.74 -4.28
CA GLY A 156 26.88 -11.74 -4.13
C GLY A 156 26.80 -12.36 -2.73
N THR A 157 27.28 -11.69 -1.68
CA THR A 157 27.04 -12.11 -0.29
C THR A 157 25.70 -11.58 0.18
N ILE A 158 24.86 -12.41 0.80
CA ILE A 158 23.55 -11.98 1.31
C ILE A 158 23.79 -11.00 2.48
N LEU A 159 23.21 -9.81 2.37
CA LEU A 159 23.25 -8.75 3.38
C LEU A 159 22.04 -8.87 4.31
N ALA A 160 20.85 -8.99 3.73
CA ALA A 160 19.59 -9.22 4.41
C ALA A 160 18.55 -9.85 3.47
N HIS A 161 17.48 -10.38 4.03
CA HIS A 161 16.31 -10.84 3.28
C HIS A 161 15.02 -10.63 4.08
N GLN A 162 13.89 -10.52 3.37
CA GLN A 162 12.56 -10.37 3.96
C GLN A 162 11.52 -11.08 3.08
N VAL A 163 10.58 -11.79 3.69
CA VAL A 163 9.41 -12.35 2.97
C VAL A 163 8.48 -11.21 2.59
N VAL A 164 8.13 -11.12 1.32
CA VAL A 164 7.43 -10.00 0.68
C VAL A 164 6.12 -10.40 0.00
N ALA A 165 5.94 -11.68 -0.33
CA ALA A 165 4.63 -12.28 -0.53
C ALA A 165 4.62 -13.71 0.02
N TYR A 166 3.44 -14.21 0.37
CA TYR A 166 3.21 -15.59 0.85
C TYR A 166 1.79 -16.00 0.49
N ASP A 167 1.58 -17.26 0.15
CA ASP A 167 0.26 -17.82 -0.14
C ASP A 167 0.20 -19.29 0.28
N GLU A 168 -0.93 -19.67 0.89
CA GLU A 168 -1.17 -20.99 1.50
C GLU A 168 -2.53 -21.53 1.04
N ILE A 169 -2.54 -22.74 0.47
CA ILE A 169 -3.71 -23.29 -0.23
C ILE A 169 -4.15 -24.70 0.24
N ALA A 170 -3.59 -25.23 1.33
CA ALA A 170 -4.14 -26.43 1.98
C ALA A 170 -5.34 -26.08 2.87
N GLU A 171 -5.23 -25.00 3.66
CA GLU A 171 -6.33 -24.49 4.49
C GLU A 171 -6.88 -23.14 3.98
N GLY A 172 -6.05 -22.32 3.31
CA GLY A 172 -6.46 -21.04 2.73
C GLY A 172 -6.50 -19.89 3.74
N LEU A 173 -5.76 -20.01 4.85
CA LEU A 173 -5.96 -19.17 6.04
C LEU A 173 -4.95 -18.02 6.18
N SER A 174 -3.91 -17.95 5.34
CA SER A 174 -2.91 -16.89 5.42
C SER A 174 -2.35 -16.48 4.06
N ARG A 175 -2.16 -15.17 3.88
CA ARG A 175 -1.49 -14.56 2.72
C ARG A 175 -0.59 -13.43 3.20
N THR A 176 0.52 -13.19 2.51
CA THR A 176 1.32 -11.97 2.68
C THR A 176 1.40 -11.23 1.35
N MET A 177 1.35 -9.91 1.41
CA MET A 177 1.56 -9.01 0.28
C MET A 177 2.41 -7.82 0.74
N SER A 178 3.14 -7.18 -0.16
CA SER A 178 3.93 -6.01 0.19
C SER A 178 3.99 -4.95 -0.90
N ARG A 179 4.36 -3.74 -0.48
CA ARG A 179 4.75 -2.62 -1.33
C ARG A 179 6.22 -2.32 -1.09
N ILE A 180 7.01 -2.42 -2.15
CA ILE A 180 8.44 -2.15 -2.16
C ILE A 180 8.65 -0.76 -2.80
N SER A 181 9.01 0.23 -1.99
CA SER A 181 9.37 1.60 -2.42
C SER A 181 10.89 1.81 -2.27
N GLN A 182 11.41 2.99 -2.66
CA GLN A 182 12.86 3.28 -2.68
C GLN A 182 13.55 3.05 -1.32
N GLU A 183 12.93 3.50 -0.23
CA GLU A 183 13.52 3.48 1.13
C GLU A 183 12.62 2.77 2.16
N LYS A 184 11.41 2.37 1.75
CA LYS A 184 10.36 1.82 2.61
C LYS A 184 9.83 0.51 2.04
N LEU A 185 9.61 -0.46 2.93
CA LEU A 185 8.92 -1.72 2.65
C LEU A 185 7.75 -1.88 3.61
N SER A 186 6.51 -1.82 3.09
CA SER A 186 5.29 -2.15 3.84
C SER A 186 4.90 -3.59 3.54
N VAL A 187 4.81 -4.44 4.56
CA VAL A 187 4.39 -5.85 4.46
C VAL A 187 3.09 -6.05 5.23
N HIS A 188 2.07 -6.58 4.57
CA HIS A 188 0.76 -6.91 5.16
C HIS A 188 0.61 -8.42 5.23
N HIS A 189 0.53 -8.95 6.46
CA HIS A 189 0.19 -10.34 6.74
C HIS A 189 -1.31 -10.44 7.01
N ILE A 190 -2.02 -11.17 6.16
CA ILE A 190 -3.47 -11.34 6.21
C ILE A 190 -3.78 -12.73 6.76
N TYR A 191 -4.72 -12.80 7.70
CA TYR A 191 -5.20 -14.04 8.30
C TYR A 191 -6.72 -14.12 8.22
N TRP A 192 -7.25 -15.33 8.03
CA TRP A 192 -8.69 -15.61 7.96
C TRP A 192 -9.09 -16.74 8.94
N ASP A 193 -8.98 -16.49 10.26
CA ASP A 193 -9.49 -17.43 11.27
C ASP A 193 -11.01 -17.25 11.48
N THR A 194 -11.39 -16.30 12.36
CA THR A 194 -12.80 -15.97 12.62
C THR A 194 -13.29 -14.81 11.76
N SER A 195 -12.39 -13.87 11.47
CA SER A 195 -12.57 -12.70 10.60
C SER A 195 -11.27 -12.44 9.84
N LYS A 196 -11.32 -11.61 8.80
CA LYS A 196 -10.13 -11.12 8.11
C LYS A 196 -9.38 -10.14 9.02
N GLU A 197 -8.16 -10.48 9.40
CA GLU A 197 -7.24 -9.62 10.15
C GLU A 197 -6.02 -9.30 9.30
N ILE A 198 -5.50 -8.07 9.41
CA ILE A 198 -4.32 -7.62 8.66
C ILE A 198 -3.31 -7.01 9.64
N GLU A 199 -2.19 -7.70 9.86
CA GLU A 199 -1.01 -7.17 10.53
C GLU A 199 -0.11 -6.49 9.49
N GLU A 200 0.07 -5.17 9.61
CA GLU A 200 1.10 -4.46 8.85
C GLU A 200 2.42 -4.43 9.64
N THR A 201 3.54 -4.57 8.94
CA THR A 201 4.88 -4.22 9.42
C THR A 201 5.56 -3.33 8.39
N VAL A 202 6.13 -2.21 8.85
CA VAL A 202 6.86 -1.24 8.03
C VAL A 202 8.34 -1.29 8.36
N TYR A 203 9.17 -1.45 7.33
CA TYR A 203 10.62 -1.44 7.41
C TYR A 203 11.20 -0.24 6.66
N ARG A 204 12.23 0.40 7.23
CA ARG A 204 13.19 1.26 6.52
C ARG A 204 14.27 0.38 5.91
N LEU A 205 14.63 0.64 4.65
CA LEU A 205 15.81 0.08 4.02
C LEU A 205 17.02 0.94 4.38
N LEU A 206 18.05 0.34 4.95
CA LEU A 206 19.28 1.04 5.32
C LEU A 206 20.31 1.02 4.18
N PRO A 207 21.24 2.01 4.11
CA PRO A 207 22.26 2.08 3.06
C PRO A 207 23.19 0.86 2.97
N ASP A 208 23.34 0.09 4.06
CA ASP A 208 24.11 -1.16 4.10
C ASP A 208 23.35 -2.39 3.56
N GLY A 209 22.11 -2.19 3.06
CA GLY A 209 21.25 -3.24 2.52
C GLY A 209 20.45 -4.01 3.57
N THR A 210 20.48 -3.60 4.84
CA THR A 210 19.67 -4.23 5.91
C THR A 210 18.30 -3.56 6.09
N PHE A 211 17.40 -4.21 6.84
CA PHE A 211 16.03 -3.73 7.12
C PHE A 211 15.87 -3.35 8.60
N GLU A 212 15.48 -2.12 8.88
CA GLU A 212 15.09 -1.64 10.21
C GLU A 212 13.56 -1.65 10.32
N LYS A 213 12.98 -2.47 11.20
CA LYS A 213 11.54 -2.42 11.49
C LYS A 213 11.21 -1.12 12.24
N ILE A 214 10.49 -0.21 11.58
CA ILE A 214 10.07 1.08 12.16
C ILE A 214 8.79 0.89 13.00
N TRP A 215 7.81 0.17 12.44
CA TRP A 215 6.46 0.06 13.01
C TRP A 215 5.81 -1.29 12.68
N SER A 216 4.80 -1.65 13.46
CA SER A 216 3.93 -2.80 13.21
C SER A 216 2.68 -2.73 14.09
N GLY A 217 1.55 -3.19 13.54
CA GLY A 217 0.25 -3.20 14.21
C GLY A 217 -0.85 -3.76 13.32
N THR A 218 -2.03 -3.98 13.91
CA THR A 218 -3.20 -4.53 13.21
C THR A 218 -4.05 -3.41 12.63
N ILE A 219 -4.29 -3.41 11.31
CA ILE A 219 -5.08 -2.37 10.63
C ILE A 219 -6.53 -2.34 11.15
N ASN A 220 -7.10 -3.52 11.44
CA ASN A 220 -8.44 -3.68 11.99
C ASN A 220 -8.67 -2.92 13.32
N ASP A 221 -7.61 -2.77 14.13
CA ASP A 221 -7.70 -2.09 15.43
C ASP A 221 -7.70 -0.55 15.29
N SER A 222 -7.33 -0.03 14.12
CA SER A 222 -7.18 1.41 13.84
C SER A 222 -8.19 1.99 12.84
N ILE A 223 -9.04 1.14 12.24
CA ILE A 223 -9.97 1.56 11.18
C ILE A 223 -11.42 1.23 11.58
N ASP A 224 -12.19 2.28 11.85
CA ASP A 224 -13.65 2.20 11.95
C ASP A 224 -14.25 1.71 10.62
N GLU A 225 -15.37 0.99 10.67
CA GLU A 225 -16.05 0.43 9.48
C GLU A 225 -15.16 -0.45 8.57
N PHE A 226 -14.12 -1.10 9.11
CA PHE A 226 -13.19 -1.96 8.36
C PHE A 226 -13.85 -2.91 7.34
N VAL A 227 -14.96 -3.57 7.71
CA VAL A 227 -15.66 -4.53 6.82
C VAL A 227 -16.31 -3.84 5.61
N LEU A 228 -16.82 -2.62 5.79
CA LEU A 228 -17.41 -1.83 4.71
C LEU A 228 -16.31 -1.35 3.74
N ILE A 229 -15.20 -0.87 4.30
CA ILE A 229 -14.02 -0.44 3.52
C ILE A 229 -13.38 -1.64 2.80
N ASP A 230 -13.25 -2.80 3.44
CA ASP A 230 -12.70 -4.01 2.81
C ASP A 230 -13.54 -4.44 1.60
N THR A 231 -14.87 -4.39 1.71
CA THR A 231 -15.75 -4.69 0.57
C THR A 231 -15.60 -3.64 -0.54
N ALA A 232 -15.51 -2.36 -0.19
CA ALA A 232 -15.28 -1.29 -1.17
C ALA A 232 -13.93 -1.44 -1.90
N LEU A 233 -12.87 -1.86 -1.20
CA LEU A 233 -11.57 -2.15 -1.82
C LEU A 233 -11.64 -3.34 -2.76
N ILE A 234 -12.38 -4.40 -2.41
CA ILE A 234 -12.62 -5.56 -3.29
C ILE A 234 -13.37 -5.13 -4.57
N ASP A 235 -14.43 -4.32 -4.45
CA ASP A 235 -15.19 -3.77 -5.59
C ASP A 235 -14.35 -2.82 -6.48
N LEU A 236 -13.31 -2.21 -5.93
CA LEU A 236 -12.35 -1.34 -6.63
C LEU A 236 -11.12 -2.09 -7.18
N GLU A 237 -11.01 -3.41 -6.95
CA GLU A 237 -9.83 -4.23 -7.28
C GLU A 237 -8.52 -3.75 -6.58
N LEU A 238 -8.64 -3.13 -5.40
CA LEU A 238 -7.55 -2.61 -4.58
C LEU A 238 -7.19 -3.51 -3.40
N ASN A 239 -5.94 -3.45 -2.95
CA ASN A 239 -5.45 -4.13 -1.75
C ASN A 239 -5.07 -3.10 -0.67
N TRP A 240 -5.26 -3.43 0.62
CA TRP A 240 -4.91 -2.55 1.75
C TRP A 240 -3.47 -2.02 1.72
N VAL A 241 -2.52 -2.81 1.21
CA VAL A 241 -1.11 -2.43 1.06
C VAL A 241 -0.85 -1.34 0.01
N GLN A 242 -1.88 -0.96 -0.75
CA GLN A 242 -1.87 0.22 -1.64
C GLN A 242 -2.47 1.46 -0.98
N ILE A 243 -3.02 1.40 0.25
CA ILE A 243 -3.87 2.46 0.80
C ILE A 243 -3.16 3.23 1.91
N LYS A 244 -3.27 4.56 1.89
CA LYS A 244 -2.79 5.44 2.97
C LYS A 244 -3.83 5.43 4.11
N THR A 245 -3.82 4.35 4.89
CA THR A 245 -4.84 4.02 5.91
C THR A 245 -5.15 5.16 6.87
N ASN A 246 -4.14 5.93 7.29
CA ASN A 246 -4.29 7.06 8.21
C ASN A 246 -5.00 8.29 7.62
N LEU A 247 -5.34 8.29 6.32
CA LEU A 247 -6.06 9.36 5.62
C LEU A 247 -7.40 8.85 5.01
N ILE A 248 -7.86 7.66 5.39
CA ILE A 248 -9.20 7.19 5.01
C ILE A 248 -10.24 8.01 5.77
N ALA A 249 -11.29 8.46 5.08
CA ALA A 249 -12.44 9.13 5.69
C ALA A 249 -13.74 8.41 5.36
N THR A 250 -14.63 8.26 6.35
CA THR A 250 -15.97 7.67 6.21
C THR A 250 -17.03 8.56 6.83
N MET A 251 -18.22 8.65 6.22
CA MET A 251 -19.37 9.33 6.83
C MET A 251 -20.70 8.70 6.38
N GLU A 252 -21.54 8.30 7.33
CA GLU A 252 -22.94 7.95 7.07
C GLU A 252 -23.71 9.19 6.61
N HIS A 253 -24.59 9.07 5.62
CA HIS A 253 -25.39 10.19 5.14
C HIS A 253 -26.45 10.60 6.17
N PRO A 254 -26.44 11.85 6.71
CA PRO A 254 -27.31 12.29 7.80
C PRO A 254 -28.82 12.02 7.65
N TYR A 255 -29.32 11.93 6.42
CA TYR A 255 -30.73 11.68 6.11
C TYR A 255 -31.01 10.35 5.40
N ASN A 256 -29.98 9.52 5.18
CA ASN A 256 -30.07 8.25 4.47
C ASN A 256 -29.14 7.21 5.11
N ILE A 257 -29.60 6.60 6.21
CA ILE A 257 -28.83 5.63 7.02
C ILE A 257 -28.36 4.37 6.24
N ASP A 258 -28.93 4.15 5.05
CA ASP A 258 -28.51 3.05 4.18
C ASP A 258 -27.30 3.43 3.30
N GLU A 259 -26.75 4.64 3.39
CA GLU A 259 -25.72 5.16 2.50
C GLU A 259 -24.55 5.80 3.24
N THR A 260 -23.34 5.30 2.96
CA THR A 260 -22.08 5.82 3.52
C THR A 260 -21.16 6.27 2.38
N ILE A 261 -20.60 7.47 2.51
CA ILE A 261 -19.48 7.93 1.66
C ILE A 261 -18.15 7.49 2.27
N ILE A 262 -17.25 7.01 1.42
CA ILE A 262 -15.90 6.58 1.78
C ILE A 262 -14.91 7.27 0.85
N VAL A 263 -13.86 7.85 1.41
CA VAL A 263 -12.71 8.41 0.71
C VAL A 263 -11.52 7.50 0.96
N ILE A 264 -10.95 6.97 -0.13
CA ILE A 264 -9.88 5.97 -0.12
C ILE A 264 -8.67 6.56 -0.89
N PRO A 265 -7.61 6.98 -0.18
CA PRO A 265 -6.39 7.48 -0.82
C PRO A 265 -5.45 6.33 -1.16
N GLU A 266 -5.24 6.08 -2.44
CA GLU A 266 -4.35 5.03 -2.95
C GLU A 266 -2.95 5.62 -3.20
N ILE A 267 -1.91 4.99 -2.64
CA ILE A 267 -0.52 5.42 -2.74
C ILE A 267 0.03 5.16 -4.14
N VAL A 268 0.30 6.22 -4.89
CA VAL A 268 1.01 6.18 -6.18
C VAL A 268 2.50 6.01 -5.94
N ASP A 269 3.10 6.87 -5.10
CA ASP A 269 4.50 6.78 -4.68
C ASP A 269 4.66 7.21 -3.20
N GLU A 270 5.71 6.75 -2.53
CA GLU A 270 6.07 7.18 -1.17
C GLU A 270 7.56 6.97 -0.84
N ALA A 271 8.12 7.93 -0.09
CA ALA A 271 9.49 7.93 0.43
C ALA A 271 9.53 8.56 1.84
N GLU A 272 10.71 8.78 2.42
CA GLU A 272 10.82 9.54 3.66
C GLU A 272 10.31 10.99 3.46
N GLN A 273 9.32 11.39 4.27
CA GLN A 273 8.64 12.70 4.21
C GLN A 273 7.96 13.04 2.86
N TYR A 274 7.62 12.04 2.04
CA TYR A 274 6.97 12.26 0.75
C TYR A 274 5.94 11.18 0.41
N PHE A 275 4.80 11.59 -0.17
CA PHE A 275 3.89 10.66 -0.85
C PHE A 275 2.99 11.36 -1.89
N GLU A 276 2.60 10.62 -2.92
CA GLU A 276 1.57 11.00 -3.92
C GLU A 276 0.40 10.02 -3.85
N LEU A 277 -0.83 10.52 -3.88
CA LEU A 277 -2.04 9.71 -3.74
C LEU A 277 -2.99 9.87 -4.94
N ASN A 278 -3.54 8.77 -5.44
CA ASN A 278 -4.78 8.80 -6.21
C ASN A 278 -5.98 8.95 -5.26
N THR A 279 -7.03 9.60 -5.74
CA THR A 279 -8.32 9.73 -5.04
C THR A 279 -9.30 8.69 -5.56
N HIS A 280 -9.81 7.84 -4.67
CA HIS A 280 -11.05 7.08 -4.90
C HIS A 280 -12.11 7.58 -3.91
N ILE A 281 -13.31 7.90 -4.40
CA ILE A 281 -14.46 8.24 -3.55
C ILE A 281 -15.62 7.35 -3.97
N VAL A 282 -16.24 6.67 -3.01
CA VAL A 282 -17.37 5.76 -3.27
C VAL A 282 -18.56 6.05 -2.35
N LEU A 283 -19.76 5.75 -2.86
CA LEU A 283 -20.99 5.65 -2.05
C LEU A 283 -21.41 4.19 -1.96
N THR A 284 -21.53 3.66 -0.75
CA THR A 284 -21.88 2.25 -0.49
C THR A 284 -23.29 2.14 0.09
N ASP A 285 -24.05 1.08 -0.27
CA ASP A 285 -25.23 0.69 0.54
C ASP A 285 -24.74 -0.04 1.79
N SER A 286 -24.87 0.59 2.95
CA SER A 286 -24.27 0.12 4.22
C SER A 286 -24.85 -1.21 4.74
N ARG A 287 -25.90 -1.75 4.11
CA ARG A 287 -26.49 -3.07 4.42
C ARG A 287 -26.06 -4.17 3.44
N LEU A 288 -25.79 -3.78 2.19
CA LEU A 288 -25.42 -4.70 1.11
C LEU A 288 -23.90 -4.70 0.86
N ALA A 289 -23.19 -3.68 1.36
CA ALA A 289 -21.80 -3.36 1.11
C ALA A 289 -21.45 -3.20 -0.40
N GLU A 290 -22.44 -2.87 -1.24
CA GLU A 290 -22.30 -2.71 -2.68
C GLU A 290 -21.96 -1.25 -3.03
N VAL A 291 -20.94 -1.03 -3.87
CA VAL A 291 -20.58 0.32 -4.37
C VAL A 291 -21.62 0.79 -5.39
N SER A 292 -22.41 1.80 -5.01
CA SER A 292 -23.48 2.38 -5.84
C SER A 292 -23.00 3.48 -6.79
N HIS A 293 -22.01 4.27 -6.36
CA HIS A 293 -21.42 5.37 -7.12
C HIS A 293 -19.91 5.43 -6.82
N ARG A 294 -19.13 5.88 -7.81
CA ARG A 294 -17.68 6.06 -7.69
C ARG A 294 -17.19 7.33 -8.38
N PHE A 295 -16.09 7.87 -7.89
CA PHE A 295 -15.23 8.85 -8.55
C PHE A 295 -13.78 8.41 -8.38
N PHE A 296 -12.99 8.57 -9.43
CA PHE A 296 -11.54 8.36 -9.43
C PHE A 296 -10.85 9.59 -9.99
N GLU A 297 -9.76 10.00 -9.36
CA GLU A 297 -8.86 11.01 -9.89
C GLU A 297 -7.41 10.65 -9.58
N SER A 298 -6.53 10.82 -10.56
CA SER A 298 -5.11 10.50 -10.42
C SER A 298 -4.34 11.56 -9.63
N ALA A 299 -3.25 11.16 -8.97
CA ALA A 299 -2.26 12.06 -8.36
C ALA A 299 -1.83 13.23 -9.26
N ALA A 300 -1.81 13.01 -10.58
CA ALA A 300 -1.47 14.02 -11.58
C ALA A 300 -2.47 15.20 -11.71
N SER A 301 -3.64 15.17 -11.04
CA SER A 301 -4.62 16.28 -11.08
C SER A 301 -5.33 16.59 -9.76
N ASN A 302 -5.46 15.63 -8.83
CA ASN A 302 -6.13 15.87 -7.55
C ASN A 302 -5.33 16.74 -6.55
N GLN A 303 -4.04 16.97 -6.81
CA GLN A 303 -3.10 17.71 -5.95
C GLN A 303 -2.81 17.04 -4.58
N TRP A 304 -3.13 15.75 -4.39
CA TRP A 304 -2.88 15.04 -3.13
C TRP A 304 -1.43 14.55 -3.05
N VAL A 305 -0.53 15.50 -2.80
CA VAL A 305 0.89 15.27 -2.58
C VAL A 305 1.30 15.82 -1.21
N SER A 306 2.20 15.13 -0.53
CA SER A 306 2.80 15.58 0.72
C SER A 306 4.30 15.69 0.54
N ASP A 307 4.91 16.80 0.97
CA ASP A 307 6.36 17.04 0.87
C ASP A 307 6.89 17.87 2.06
N ALA A 308 7.57 19.00 1.82
CA ALA A 308 7.90 20.01 2.83
C ALA A 308 6.66 20.65 3.46
N VAL A 309 5.51 20.62 2.77
CA VAL A 309 4.19 20.82 3.38
C VAL A 309 3.52 19.44 3.51
N GLU A 310 3.21 19.05 4.74
CA GLU A 310 2.64 17.74 5.04
C GLU A 310 1.14 17.74 4.75
N LEU A 311 0.63 16.78 3.98
CA LEU A 311 -0.80 16.51 3.88
C LEU A 311 -1.23 15.75 5.14
N ASP A 312 -1.78 16.47 6.11
CA ASP A 312 -2.03 15.95 7.46
C ASP A 312 -3.43 15.32 7.66
N GLU A 313 -4.46 15.81 6.95
CA GLU A 313 -5.83 15.32 7.10
C GLU A 313 -6.58 15.28 5.75
N ILE A 314 -7.37 14.21 5.55
CA ILE A 314 -8.46 14.16 4.58
C ILE A 314 -9.73 13.87 5.37
N ARG A 315 -10.74 14.73 5.23
CA ARG A 315 -12.01 14.60 5.95
C ARG A 315 -13.21 14.88 5.06
N ILE A 316 -14.35 14.31 5.43
CA ILE A 316 -15.64 14.62 4.80
C ILE A 316 -16.26 15.79 5.59
N ASP A 317 -16.74 16.80 4.87
CA ASP A 317 -17.46 17.92 5.45
C ASP A 317 -18.81 17.43 6.03
N PRO A 318 -19.13 17.70 7.31
CA PRO A 318 -20.40 17.30 7.91
C PRO A 318 -21.61 18.00 7.30
N ASP A 319 -21.44 19.14 6.63
CA ASP A 319 -22.53 19.85 5.96
C ASP A 319 -22.83 19.24 4.58
N LEU A 320 -24.08 18.82 4.37
CA LEU A 320 -24.59 18.44 3.06
C LEU A 320 -25.01 19.67 2.26
N TYR A 321 -24.35 19.90 1.13
CA TYR A 321 -24.61 21.05 0.28
C TYR A 321 -25.79 20.80 -0.66
N GLN A 322 -26.97 21.32 -0.31
CA GLN A 322 -28.17 21.26 -1.17
C GLN A 322 -28.00 22.16 -2.42
N ILE A 323 -27.27 21.67 -3.43
CA ILE A 323 -26.91 22.43 -4.64
C ILE A 323 -28.02 22.53 -5.70
N SER A 324 -29.08 21.72 -5.64
CA SER A 324 -30.32 21.92 -6.41
C SER A 324 -31.54 21.51 -5.57
N PHE A 325 -32.76 21.54 -6.13
CA PHE A 325 -33.96 21.07 -5.39
C PHE A 325 -33.97 19.56 -5.11
N ASP A 326 -33.23 18.80 -5.93
CA ASP A 326 -33.25 17.33 -5.99
C ASP A 326 -31.83 16.72 -5.90
N LYS A 327 -30.82 17.53 -5.61
CA LYS A 327 -29.42 17.10 -5.50
C LYS A 327 -28.73 17.78 -4.33
N GLU A 328 -27.97 16.95 -3.63
CA GLU A 328 -27.03 17.31 -2.57
C GLU A 328 -25.62 16.99 -3.08
N ALA A 329 -24.62 17.66 -2.50
CA ALA A 329 -23.21 17.34 -2.70
C ALA A 329 -22.52 17.12 -1.35
N TYR A 330 -21.63 16.14 -1.32
CA TYR A 330 -20.71 15.91 -0.21
C TYR A 330 -19.50 16.84 -0.37
N GLY A 331 -19.07 17.48 0.70
CA GLY A 331 -17.77 18.15 0.74
C GLY A 331 -16.67 17.19 1.15
N ILE A 332 -15.53 17.22 0.46
CA ILE A 332 -14.27 16.62 0.92
C ILE A 332 -13.29 17.77 1.18
N ARG A 333 -12.72 17.80 2.38
CA ARG A 333 -11.66 18.74 2.76
C ARG A 333 -10.32 18.03 2.86
N VAL A 334 -9.28 18.74 2.47
CA VAL A 334 -7.90 18.27 2.53
C VAL A 334 -7.04 19.36 3.15
N SER A 335 -6.37 19.03 4.25
CA SER A 335 -5.54 19.90 5.07
C SER A 335 -4.06 19.66 4.80
N TYR A 336 -3.30 20.75 4.83
CA TYR A 336 -1.86 20.76 4.64
C TYR A 336 -1.19 21.67 5.68
N THR A 337 -0.11 21.21 6.30
CA THR A 337 0.59 21.92 7.38
C THR A 337 2.10 21.98 7.15
N GLY A 338 2.70 23.15 7.34
CA GLY A 338 4.15 23.37 7.24
C GLY A 338 4.87 23.26 8.60
N MET A 339 5.99 22.53 8.66
CA MET A 339 6.74 22.30 9.91
C MET A 339 7.57 23.51 10.43
N SER A 340 7.65 24.60 9.67
CA SER A 340 8.52 25.74 9.99
C SER A 340 7.93 26.64 11.08
N ARG A 341 8.51 26.61 12.29
CA ARG A 341 8.10 27.52 13.37
C ARG A 341 8.33 29.01 13.10
N ALA A 342 9.35 29.35 12.29
CA ALA A 342 9.65 30.73 11.93
C ALA A 342 8.81 31.24 10.76
N ASN A 343 8.24 30.32 9.96
CA ASN A 343 7.36 30.64 8.84
C ASN A 343 6.22 29.61 8.85
N PRO A 344 5.24 29.73 9.76
CA PRO A 344 4.14 28.77 9.83
C PRO A 344 3.34 28.80 8.53
N TYR A 345 2.70 27.67 8.21
CA TYR A 345 1.86 27.55 7.04
C TYR A 345 0.76 26.51 7.31
N GLU A 346 -0.50 26.87 7.03
CA GLU A 346 -1.62 25.93 6.94
C GLU A 346 -2.41 26.24 5.66
N HIS A 347 -2.94 25.20 5.01
CA HIS A 347 -3.80 25.33 3.85
C HIS A 347 -4.90 24.27 3.90
N GLU A 348 -6.16 24.66 3.66
CA GLU A 348 -7.26 23.71 3.50
C GLU A 348 -8.02 24.00 2.20
N THR A 349 -8.32 22.94 1.46
CA THR A 349 -9.17 22.98 0.26
C THR A 349 -10.51 22.30 0.50
N LEU A 350 -11.54 22.68 -0.26
CA LEU A 350 -12.85 22.03 -0.31
C LEU A 350 -13.21 21.64 -1.75
N SER A 351 -13.47 20.36 -1.98
CA SER A 351 -14.06 19.83 -3.22
C SER A 351 -15.48 19.35 -2.97
N LEU A 352 -16.41 19.62 -3.90
CA LEU A 352 -17.82 19.18 -3.79
C LEU A 352 -18.15 18.10 -4.81
N PHE A 353 -18.80 17.02 -4.37
CA PHE A 353 -19.15 15.86 -5.20
C PHE A 353 -20.64 15.56 -5.15
N MET A 354 -21.30 15.51 -6.32
CA MET A 354 -22.72 15.15 -6.44
C MET A 354 -22.93 13.84 -7.20
N LYS A 355 -24.04 13.15 -6.95
CA LYS A 355 -24.43 11.95 -7.71
C LYS A 355 -24.83 12.32 -9.14
N PHE A 356 -24.30 11.59 -10.12
CA PHE A 356 -24.61 11.77 -11.54
C PHE A 356 -24.66 10.40 -12.26
N GLY A 357 -25.86 9.88 -12.49
CA GLY A 357 -26.03 8.52 -13.01
C GLY A 357 -25.59 7.50 -11.96
N ASN A 358 -24.55 6.71 -12.27
CA ASN A 358 -23.93 5.75 -11.34
C ASN A 358 -22.50 6.20 -10.95
N GLU A 359 -22.19 7.48 -11.10
CA GLU A 359 -20.89 8.07 -10.80
C GLU A 359 -21.05 9.26 -9.83
N LEU A 360 -19.98 9.60 -9.13
CA LEU A 360 -19.85 10.87 -8.43
C LEU A 360 -19.17 11.87 -9.37
N LYS A 361 -19.71 13.09 -9.45
CA LYS A 361 -19.15 14.19 -10.23
C LYS A 361 -18.62 15.28 -9.31
N LYS A 362 -17.33 15.60 -9.43
CA LYS A 362 -16.70 16.81 -8.88
C LYS A 362 -17.34 18.05 -9.53
N VAL A 363 -17.93 18.93 -8.72
CA VAL A 363 -18.63 20.16 -9.14
C VAL A 363 -18.09 21.42 -8.46
N LEU A 364 -17.20 21.29 -7.48
CA LEU A 364 -16.27 22.33 -7.03
C LEU A 364 -14.92 21.63 -6.86
N ASP A 365 -13.85 22.24 -7.33
CA ASP A 365 -12.53 21.61 -7.40
C ASP A 365 -11.51 22.37 -6.55
N ASN A 366 -11.00 21.69 -5.51
CA ASN A 366 -9.92 22.09 -4.61
C ASN A 366 -9.97 23.58 -4.20
N TYR A 367 -11.16 24.07 -3.88
CA TYR A 367 -11.36 25.49 -3.61
C TYR A 367 -10.72 25.88 -2.28
N PRO A 368 -9.75 26.82 -2.22
CA PRO A 368 -9.09 27.18 -0.98
C PRO A 368 -10.06 27.79 0.04
N VAL A 369 -10.26 27.11 1.16
CA VAL A 369 -11.17 27.51 2.27
C VAL A 369 -10.43 27.96 3.52
N ARG A 370 -9.17 27.56 3.69
CA ARG A 370 -8.26 28.09 4.72
C ARG A 370 -6.90 28.38 4.11
N ASN A 371 -6.31 29.51 4.46
CA ASN A 371 -4.86 29.75 4.34
C ASN A 371 -4.39 30.42 5.63
N TYR A 372 -3.30 29.96 6.21
CA TYR A 372 -2.60 30.65 7.29
C TYR A 372 -1.12 30.72 6.94
N GLY A 373 -0.49 31.86 7.18
CA GLY A 373 0.95 32.01 6.99
C GLY A 373 1.49 33.25 7.68
N GLY A 374 2.81 33.33 7.79
CA GLY A 374 3.48 34.50 8.35
C GLY A 374 5.00 34.35 8.45
N GLU A 375 5.65 35.39 8.94
CA GLU A 375 7.07 35.37 9.33
C GLU A 375 7.18 35.71 10.83
N TRP A 376 7.96 34.94 11.57
CA TRP A 376 8.13 35.08 13.02
C TRP A 376 9.61 35.03 13.43
N ASN A 377 10.02 35.96 14.29
CA ASN A 377 11.37 35.94 14.88
C ASN A 377 11.58 34.78 15.90
N THR A 378 10.53 33.98 16.16
CA THR A 378 10.45 32.85 17.10
C THR A 378 10.52 33.19 18.59
N ASP A 379 10.42 34.48 18.93
CA ASP A 379 10.43 35.01 20.31
C ASP A 379 9.16 35.85 20.57
N CYS A 380 8.94 36.90 19.77
CA CYS A 380 7.74 37.74 19.82
C CYS A 380 7.39 38.34 18.43
N GLU A 381 8.24 39.20 17.87
CA GLU A 381 7.93 40.00 16.68
C GLU A 381 7.65 39.13 15.44
N GLY A 382 6.56 39.42 14.73
CA GLY A 382 6.17 38.72 13.51
C GLY A 382 4.88 39.26 12.90
N GLU A 383 4.65 38.92 11.64
CA GLU A 383 3.48 39.32 10.85
C GLU A 383 2.82 38.05 10.29
N PHE A 384 1.50 37.94 10.43
CA PHE A 384 0.72 36.76 10.05
C PHE A 384 -0.57 37.17 9.34
N GLU A 385 -1.03 36.32 8.43
CA GLU A 385 -2.35 36.43 7.79
C GLU A 385 -3.08 35.10 7.90
N LEU A 386 -4.33 35.16 8.40
CA LEU A 386 -5.28 34.05 8.42
C LEU A 386 -6.45 34.40 7.49
N GLN A 387 -6.63 33.59 6.45
CA GLN A 387 -7.78 33.61 5.57
C GLN A 387 -8.70 32.42 5.87
N GLU A 388 -9.95 32.68 6.23
CA GLU A 388 -10.98 31.66 6.47
C GLU A 388 -12.21 31.94 5.61
N LYS A 389 -12.66 30.91 4.87
CA LYS A 389 -13.83 31.02 3.99
C LYS A 389 -14.92 30.04 4.39
N THR A 390 -16.13 30.56 4.50
CA THR A 390 -17.35 29.77 4.72
C THR A 390 -18.24 29.79 3.48
N LEU A 391 -18.80 28.64 3.14
CA LEU A 391 -19.65 28.44 1.96
C LEU A 391 -21.11 28.36 2.42
N SER A 392 -21.99 29.13 1.79
CA SER A 392 -23.44 29.05 2.00
C SER A 392 -24.21 29.00 0.68
N ILE A 393 -25.41 28.40 0.72
CA ILE A 393 -26.28 28.27 -0.44
C ILE A 393 -27.15 29.53 -0.58
N ASP A 394 -27.11 30.19 -1.74
CA ASP A 394 -28.01 31.30 -2.05
C ASP A 394 -29.37 30.82 -2.59
N SER A 395 -30.37 31.68 -2.47
CA SER A 395 -31.70 31.51 -3.05
C SER A 395 -31.76 31.64 -4.58
N THR A 396 -30.82 32.37 -5.21
CA THR A 396 -30.77 32.51 -6.67
C THR A 396 -30.17 31.28 -7.35
N LYS A 397 -30.45 31.11 -8.65
CA LYS A 397 -30.10 29.91 -9.41
C LYS A 397 -29.57 30.22 -10.79
N HIS A 398 -28.60 29.41 -11.22
CA HIS A 398 -28.18 29.29 -12.61
C HIS A 398 -28.26 27.83 -13.06
N LEU A 399 -28.79 27.57 -14.26
CA LEU A 399 -28.98 26.21 -14.80
C LEU A 399 -29.70 25.23 -13.85
N SER A 400 -30.63 25.74 -13.02
CA SER A 400 -31.37 25.02 -11.95
C SER A 400 -30.58 24.64 -10.69
N PHE A 401 -29.28 24.93 -10.65
CA PHE A 401 -28.45 24.83 -9.45
C PHE A 401 -28.49 26.14 -8.66
N TYR A 402 -28.43 26.07 -7.34
CA TYR A 402 -28.28 27.26 -6.48
C TYR A 402 -26.87 27.82 -6.63
N ASN A 403 -26.74 29.14 -6.55
CA ASN A 403 -25.44 29.79 -6.49
C ASN A 403 -24.82 29.60 -5.09
N LEU A 404 -23.49 29.57 -5.00
CA LEU A 404 -22.79 29.45 -3.73
C LEU A 404 -22.23 30.83 -3.35
N ILE A 405 -22.47 31.27 -2.12
CA ILE A 405 -21.84 32.46 -1.56
C ILE A 405 -20.64 31.99 -0.74
N ILE A 406 -19.47 32.53 -1.04
CA ILE A 406 -18.26 32.34 -0.23
C ILE A 406 -18.04 33.63 0.56
N ASN A 407 -18.12 33.54 1.87
CA ASN A 407 -17.80 34.64 2.78
C ASN A 407 -16.36 34.44 3.26
N ASN A 408 -15.50 35.39 2.92
CA ASN A 408 -14.07 35.39 3.16
C ASN A 408 -13.74 36.34 4.31
N GLN A 409 -13.17 35.83 5.38
CA GLN A 409 -12.60 36.62 6.47
C GLN A 409 -11.08 36.58 6.36
N ILE A 410 -10.45 37.74 6.41
CA ILE A 410 -8.98 37.89 6.44
C ILE A 410 -8.63 38.61 7.73
N THR A 411 -7.83 37.98 8.57
CA THR A 411 -7.29 38.55 9.81
C THR A 411 -5.78 38.69 9.65
N ALA A 412 -5.30 39.93 9.64
CA ALA A 412 -3.87 40.24 9.69
C ALA A 412 -3.46 40.53 11.14
N THR A 413 -2.41 39.87 11.62
CA THR A 413 -1.90 40.00 12.99
C THR A 413 -0.45 40.45 12.99
N THR A 414 -0.13 41.50 13.75
CA THR A 414 1.25 41.98 13.94
C THR A 414 1.63 41.88 15.41
N ASN A 415 2.55 40.98 15.73
CA ASN A 415 3.12 40.84 17.08
C ASN A 415 4.32 41.80 17.25
N TYR A 416 4.43 42.42 18.41
CA TYR A 416 5.53 43.34 18.75
C TYR A 416 5.87 43.32 20.24
N VAL A 417 7.08 43.78 20.58
CA VAL A 417 7.48 44.00 21.97
C VAL A 417 7.01 45.38 22.41
N ASP A 418 6.22 45.44 23.49
CA ASP A 418 5.65 46.66 24.02
C ASP A 418 6.68 47.54 24.76
N SER A 419 6.24 48.70 25.25
CA SER A 419 7.09 49.62 26.03
C SER A 419 7.58 49.10 27.38
N GLN A 420 6.99 48.02 27.91
CA GLN A 420 7.34 47.36 29.16
C GLN A 420 8.28 46.15 28.94
N GLY A 421 8.39 45.67 27.69
CA GLY A 421 9.17 44.50 27.30
C GLY A 421 8.34 43.21 27.24
N ASP A 422 7.01 43.31 27.35
CA ASP A 422 6.08 42.19 27.16
C ASP A 422 5.72 42.05 25.67
N CYS A 423 5.31 40.86 25.25
CA CYS A 423 4.84 40.64 23.87
C CYS A 423 3.35 40.97 23.77
N ASP A 424 2.98 41.81 22.81
CA ASP A 424 1.62 42.30 22.55
C ASP A 424 1.33 42.24 21.03
N TYR A 425 0.08 42.44 20.62
CA TYR A 425 -0.32 42.30 19.21
C TYR A 425 -1.45 43.25 18.78
N ASP A 426 -1.41 43.63 17.51
CA ASP A 426 -2.51 44.29 16.79
C ASP A 426 -3.17 43.32 15.80
N GLU A 427 -4.49 43.44 15.61
CA GLU A 427 -5.27 42.69 14.61
C GLU A 427 -6.10 43.62 13.72
N GLU A 428 -6.07 43.38 12.41
CA GLU A 428 -6.98 43.99 11.42
C GLU A 428 -7.81 42.91 10.73
N VAL A 429 -9.14 43.04 10.78
CA VAL A 429 -10.09 42.07 10.20
C VAL A 429 -10.83 42.66 9.01
N THR A 430 -10.58 42.12 7.82
CA THR A 430 -11.31 42.41 6.58
C THR A 430 -12.31 41.30 6.28
N ASN A 431 -13.49 41.66 5.74
CA ASN A 431 -14.50 40.68 5.32
C ASN A 431 -14.94 40.99 3.89
N GLU A 432 -14.96 39.95 3.06
CA GLU A 432 -15.35 40.00 1.66
C GLU A 432 -16.39 38.90 1.38
N SER A 433 -17.14 39.05 0.30
CA SER A 433 -18.09 38.03 -0.14
C SER A 433 -18.10 37.96 -1.66
N LEU A 434 -18.10 36.75 -2.18
CA LEU A 434 -18.10 36.46 -3.61
C LEU A 434 -19.12 35.35 -3.93
N MET A 435 -19.56 35.31 -5.19
CA MET A 435 -20.49 34.30 -5.67
C MET A 435 -19.79 33.34 -6.62
N LEU A 436 -20.07 32.05 -6.47
CA LEU A 436 -19.75 31.02 -7.44
C LEU A 436 -21.04 30.57 -8.14
N ILE A 437 -20.99 30.48 -9.46
CA ILE A 437 -22.12 30.15 -10.32
C ILE A 437 -21.83 28.83 -11.03
N TYR A 438 -22.82 27.94 -11.09
CA TYR A 438 -22.67 26.67 -11.79
C TYR A 438 -22.68 26.89 -13.31
N ASN A 439 -21.56 26.65 -13.99
CA ASN A 439 -21.39 26.90 -15.43
C ASN A 439 -21.98 25.78 -16.33
N GLY A 440 -22.56 24.73 -15.72
CA GLY A 440 -23.02 23.52 -16.40
C GLY A 440 -22.10 22.32 -16.17
N ASN A 441 -20.85 22.57 -15.78
CA ASN A 441 -19.88 21.56 -15.38
C ASN A 441 -19.48 21.64 -13.91
N THR A 442 -19.08 22.83 -13.45
CA THR A 442 -18.51 23.12 -12.12
C THR A 442 -18.97 24.51 -11.64
N TYR A 443 -18.70 24.83 -10.37
CA TYR A 443 -18.86 26.14 -9.77
C TYR A 443 -17.58 26.96 -9.97
N GLU A 444 -17.73 28.14 -10.57
CA GLU A 444 -16.65 29.10 -10.87
C GLU A 444 -17.13 30.52 -10.55
N HIS A 445 -16.19 31.48 -10.47
CA HIS A 445 -16.54 32.91 -10.36
C HIS A 445 -17.26 33.41 -11.62
N GLU A 446 -18.12 34.41 -11.46
CA GLU A 446 -18.66 35.18 -12.58
C GLU A 446 -17.59 36.17 -13.10
N GLU A 447 -17.19 36.06 -14.38
CA GLU A 447 -16.23 36.97 -15.06
C GLU A 447 -16.83 38.34 -15.41
#